data_AF-X1GPV5-F1
#
_entry.id   AF-X1GPV5-F1
#
_cell.length_a   1.000
_cell.length_b   1.000
_cell.length_c   1.000
_cell.angle_alpha   90.00
_cell.angle_beta   90.00
_cell.angle_gamma   90.00
#
_symmetry.space_group_name_H-M   'P 1'
#
loop_
_entity.id
_entity.type
_entity.pdbx_description
1 polymer ?
#
loop_
_entity_poly.entity_id
_entity_poly.type
_entity_poly.pdbx_seq_one_letter_code
_entity_poly.pdbx_strand_id
1 'polypeptide(L)'
;IILEFRETKDNRFSDKVMYIFDKAIRYDEEQCPEDPIKYIRMCYEVKYDKERDRYDDERYFVDLNNKKLLKDSVVKGNHLSFFPFFYLTTLRDINKEIKNKSSFWGKIKASIDYRDKEKDIKQLIEQLNDLLIADNVTVNELISKLKELEHSVRITPESIYLQAFSKRSWELLDELNIYLKTANSNLALPIAKHGMGTQNIAILLIFNAYLDILLPKIVENDEATPIIGIEEPEAHIHPQAQRAVFRQISNMNGQKIISTHSPFIVDQVKIYDYLVFNTEME
;
A
#
# COMPACT_ATOMS: atom_id res chain seq x y z
N ILE A 1 -2.95 20.99 -10.57
CA ILE A 1 -2.14 19.95 -11.26
C ILE A 1 -2.97 19.43 -12.43
N ILE A 2 -2.39 19.28 -13.62
CA ILE A 2 -3.08 18.66 -14.76
C ILE A 2 -2.42 17.33 -15.05
N LEU A 3 -3.20 16.26 -15.01
CA LEU A 3 -2.81 14.93 -15.42
C LEU A 3 -3.28 14.72 -16.86
N GLU A 4 -2.34 14.39 -17.75
CA GLU A 4 -2.64 14.07 -19.13
C GLU A 4 -2.43 12.58 -19.38
N PHE A 5 -3.47 11.93 -19.87
CA PHE A 5 -3.45 10.56 -20.34
C PHE A 5 -3.59 10.60 -21.84
N ARG A 6 -2.63 10.04 -22.55
CA ARG A 6 -2.56 10.12 -24.01
C ARG A 6 -2.25 8.74 -24.58
N GLU A 7 -2.98 8.36 -25.62
CA GLU A 7 -2.67 7.17 -26.40
C GLU A 7 -1.28 7.28 -27.05
N THR A 8 -0.70 6.15 -27.42
CA THR A 8 0.41 6.10 -28.37
C THR A 8 -0.04 5.32 -29.60
N LYS A 9 0.75 5.36 -30.68
CA LYS A 9 0.43 4.57 -31.89
C LYS A 9 0.28 3.08 -31.60
N ASP A 10 1.07 2.58 -30.64
CA ASP A 10 1.09 1.17 -30.26
C ASP A 10 0.13 0.84 -29.11
N ASN A 11 -0.44 1.84 -28.43
CA ASN A 11 -1.30 1.63 -27.27
C ASN A 11 -2.52 2.57 -27.29
N ARG A 12 -3.66 2.01 -27.70
CA ARG A 12 -4.95 2.70 -27.84
C ARG A 12 -5.82 2.48 -26.62
N PHE A 13 -6.71 3.43 -26.33
CA PHE A 13 -7.71 3.27 -25.28
C PHE A 13 -8.68 2.15 -25.62
N SER A 14 -9.01 1.33 -24.63
CA SER A 14 -10.01 0.27 -24.74
C SER A 14 -11.42 0.83 -24.92
N ASP A 15 -12.35 0.00 -25.37
CA ASP A 15 -13.78 0.35 -25.42
C ASP A 15 -14.33 0.77 -24.04
N LYS A 16 -13.79 0.19 -22.96
CA LYS A 16 -14.18 0.51 -21.58
C LYS A 16 -13.78 1.93 -21.21
N VAL A 17 -12.55 2.34 -21.53
CA VAL A 17 -12.08 3.73 -21.34
C VAL A 17 -12.88 4.67 -22.22
N MET A 18 -13.11 4.29 -23.49
CA MET A 18 -13.91 5.09 -24.43
C MET A 18 -15.33 5.34 -23.93
N TYR A 19 -15.96 4.33 -23.34
CA TYR A 19 -17.31 4.44 -22.78
C TYR A 19 -17.34 5.28 -21.50
N ILE A 20 -16.38 5.09 -20.60
CA ILE A 20 -16.36 5.75 -19.30
C ILE A 20 -15.94 7.23 -19.41
N PHE A 21 -15.03 7.55 -20.33
CA PHE A 21 -14.49 8.90 -20.55
C PHE A 21 -15.04 9.56 -21.81
N ASP A 22 -16.16 9.09 -22.36
CA ASP A 22 -16.77 9.53 -23.63
C ASP A 22 -16.79 11.05 -23.83
N LYS A 23 -17.14 11.79 -22.77
CA LYS A 23 -17.27 13.26 -22.77
C LYS A 23 -15.96 14.00 -22.52
N ALA A 24 -14.97 13.32 -21.95
CA ALA A 24 -13.66 13.86 -21.60
C ALA A 24 -12.62 13.65 -22.71
N ILE A 25 -12.81 12.66 -23.58
CA ILE A 25 -11.88 12.32 -24.64
C ILE A 25 -11.78 13.45 -25.66
N ARG A 26 -10.54 13.74 -26.07
CA ARG A 26 -10.19 14.69 -27.12
C ARG A 26 -9.21 14.05 -28.08
N TYR A 27 -9.04 14.69 -29.23
CA TYR A 27 -8.31 14.15 -30.37
C TYR A 27 -7.17 15.09 -30.71
N ASP A 28 -5.97 14.53 -30.82
CA ASP A 28 -4.80 15.18 -31.40
C ASP A 28 -4.61 14.67 -32.82
N GLU A 29 -5.03 15.51 -33.77
CA GLU A 29 -4.96 15.25 -35.22
C GLU A 29 -3.59 15.60 -35.81
N GLU A 30 -2.70 16.28 -35.09
CA GLU A 30 -1.41 16.75 -35.63
C GLU A 30 -0.45 15.58 -35.93
N GLN A 31 -0.53 14.49 -35.16
CA GLN A 31 0.41 13.36 -35.28
C GLN A 31 -0.05 12.25 -36.24
N CYS A 32 -1.35 12.07 -36.40
CA CYS A 32 -1.96 11.01 -37.23
C CYS A 32 -3.36 11.45 -37.72
N PRO A 33 -3.46 12.08 -38.91
CA PRO A 33 -4.74 12.58 -39.43
C PRO A 33 -5.80 11.49 -39.67
N GLU A 34 -5.38 10.27 -40.00
CA GLU A 34 -6.29 9.15 -40.29
C GLU A 34 -6.72 8.38 -39.03
N ASP A 35 -5.96 8.47 -37.94
CA ASP A 35 -6.24 7.81 -36.66
C ASP A 35 -5.72 8.67 -35.49
N PRO A 36 -6.45 9.74 -35.17
CA PRO A 36 -5.98 10.75 -34.23
C PRO A 36 -5.69 10.17 -32.86
N ILE A 37 -4.61 10.63 -32.25
CA ILE A 37 -4.21 10.21 -30.91
C ILE A 37 -5.23 10.75 -29.91
N LYS A 38 -5.89 9.86 -29.16
CA LYS A 38 -6.84 10.31 -28.14
C LYS A 38 -6.12 10.68 -26.86
N TYR A 39 -6.64 11.68 -26.17
CA TYR A 39 -6.14 12.08 -24.86
C TYR A 39 -7.25 12.55 -23.93
N ILE A 40 -6.98 12.49 -22.63
CA ILE A 40 -7.84 12.92 -21.53
C ILE A 40 -6.98 13.79 -20.62
N ARG A 41 -7.44 15.01 -20.30
CA ARG A 41 -6.75 15.91 -19.37
C ARG A 41 -7.63 16.17 -18.17
N MET A 42 -7.15 15.78 -17.00
CA MET A 42 -7.84 15.95 -15.73
C MET A 42 -7.09 16.96 -14.87
N CYS A 43 -7.76 18.04 -14.48
CA CYS A 43 -7.26 19.00 -13.51
C CYS A 43 -7.66 18.57 -12.09
N TYR A 44 -6.68 18.58 -11.20
CA TYR A 44 -6.83 18.48 -9.76
C TYR A 44 -6.42 19.83 -9.16
N GLU A 45 -7.38 20.53 -8.59
CA GLU A 45 -7.19 21.84 -7.98
C GLU A 45 -7.41 21.73 -6.48
N VAL A 46 -6.45 22.21 -5.68
CA VAL A 46 -6.56 22.26 -4.22
C VAL A 46 -6.43 23.71 -3.80
N LYS A 47 -7.40 24.17 -3.02
CA LYS A 47 -7.38 25.49 -2.41
C LYS A 47 -7.43 25.34 -0.91
N TYR A 48 -6.55 26.05 -0.22
CA TYR A 48 -6.64 26.16 1.23
C TYR A 48 -7.67 27.23 1.58
N ASP A 49 -8.78 26.80 2.18
CA ASP A 49 -9.82 27.66 2.72
C ASP A 49 -9.40 28.11 4.13
N LYS A 50 -8.96 29.37 4.22
CA LYS A 50 -8.51 29.99 5.48
C LYS A 50 -9.63 30.14 6.51
N GLU A 51 -10.89 30.26 6.08
CA GLU A 51 -12.01 30.43 7.01
C GLU A 51 -12.40 29.12 7.68
N ARG A 52 -12.27 28.01 6.94
CA ARG A 52 -12.61 26.66 7.42
C ARG A 52 -11.41 25.86 7.93
N ASP A 53 -10.21 26.43 7.84
CA ASP A 53 -8.93 25.77 8.16
C ASP A 53 -8.82 24.37 7.52
N ARG A 54 -9.15 24.28 6.23
CA ARG A 54 -9.14 23.02 5.50
C ARG A 54 -8.78 23.21 4.04
N TYR A 55 -8.42 22.12 3.38
CA TYR A 55 -8.24 22.09 1.93
C TYR A 55 -9.56 21.69 1.25
N ASP A 56 -10.01 22.48 0.29
CA ASP A 56 -11.09 22.14 -0.63
C ASP A 56 -10.44 21.66 -1.96
N ASP A 57 -10.76 20.43 -2.38
CA ASP A 57 -10.31 19.86 -3.65
C ASP A 57 -11.44 19.83 -4.70
N GLU A 58 -11.11 20.22 -5.94
CA GLU A 58 -11.99 20.09 -7.10
C GLU A 58 -11.28 19.33 -8.22
N ARG A 59 -12.04 18.45 -8.90
CA ARG A 59 -11.54 17.64 -10.02
C ARG A 59 -12.41 17.83 -11.24
N TYR A 60 -11.81 18.25 -12.34
CA TYR A 60 -12.53 18.48 -13.58
C TYR A 60 -11.69 18.23 -14.82
N PHE A 61 -12.33 17.85 -15.93
CA PHE A 61 -11.66 17.71 -17.21
C PHE A 61 -11.42 19.06 -17.88
N VAL A 62 -10.31 19.19 -18.60
CA VAL A 62 -9.86 20.40 -19.31
C VAL A 62 -9.52 20.13 -20.78
N ASP A 63 -9.55 21.16 -21.61
CA ASP A 63 -9.06 21.12 -23.00
C ASP A 63 -7.53 21.31 -23.11
N LEU A 64 -6.98 21.41 -24.33
CA LEU A 64 -5.55 21.69 -24.57
C LEU A 64 -5.09 23.05 -24.03
N ASN A 65 -6.02 24.00 -23.93
CA ASN A 65 -5.76 25.35 -23.42
C ASN A 65 -5.96 25.45 -21.89
N ASN A 66 -6.07 24.30 -21.21
CA ASN A 66 -6.33 24.18 -19.77
C ASN A 66 -7.68 24.80 -19.32
N LYS A 67 -8.64 24.98 -20.23
CA LYS A 67 -9.98 25.46 -19.91
C LYS A 67 -10.88 24.31 -19.51
N LYS A 68 -11.62 24.47 -18.41
CA LYS A 68 -12.63 23.52 -17.92
C LYS A 68 -13.66 23.22 -19.01
N LEU A 69 -13.98 21.95 -19.22
CA LEU A 69 -14.99 21.56 -20.20
C LEU A 69 -16.39 22.03 -19.78
N LEU A 70 -17.18 22.54 -20.73
CA LEU A 70 -18.48 23.17 -20.47
C LEU A 70 -19.61 22.18 -20.16
N LYS A 71 -19.51 20.92 -20.58
CA LYS A 71 -20.49 19.85 -20.31
C LYS A 71 -19.82 18.70 -19.56
N ASP A 72 -20.48 18.21 -18.49
CA ASP A 72 -20.08 17.01 -17.73
C ASP A 72 -18.57 16.94 -17.42
N SER A 73 -17.96 18.08 -17.09
CA SER A 73 -16.53 18.14 -16.73
C SER A 73 -16.21 17.51 -15.39
N VAL A 74 -17.21 17.15 -14.60
CA VAL A 74 -17.03 16.61 -13.26
C VAL A 74 -16.43 15.21 -13.32
N VAL A 75 -15.32 15.03 -12.60
CA VAL A 75 -14.70 13.72 -12.42
C VAL A 75 -15.52 12.90 -11.41
N LYS A 76 -15.98 11.72 -11.82
CA LYS A 76 -16.81 10.82 -11.01
C LYS A 76 -15.99 9.65 -10.47
N GLY A 77 -16.55 8.90 -9.52
CA GLY A 77 -15.88 7.76 -8.89
C GLY A 77 -15.44 6.66 -9.86
N ASN A 78 -16.22 6.39 -10.91
CA ASN A 78 -15.85 5.45 -11.96
C ASN A 78 -14.62 5.93 -12.76
N HIS A 79 -14.46 7.23 -12.99
CA HIS A 79 -13.24 7.78 -13.61
C HIS A 79 -12.03 7.56 -12.68
N LEU A 80 -12.20 7.81 -11.38
CA LEU A 80 -11.13 7.66 -10.39
C LEU A 80 -10.71 6.20 -10.17
N SER A 81 -11.59 5.24 -10.48
CA SER A 81 -11.25 3.81 -10.39
C SER A 81 -10.12 3.38 -11.34
N PHE A 82 -9.86 4.13 -12.41
CA PHE A 82 -8.73 3.92 -13.30
C PHE A 82 -7.40 4.41 -12.72
N PHE A 83 -7.45 5.26 -11.69
CA PHE A 83 -6.27 5.96 -11.15
C PHE A 83 -6.24 5.88 -9.63
N PRO A 84 -6.17 4.67 -9.04
CA PRO A 84 -6.07 4.54 -7.59
C PRO A 84 -4.80 5.25 -7.09
N PHE A 85 -4.98 6.17 -6.15
CA PHE A 85 -3.87 6.94 -5.58
C PHE A 85 -3.38 6.29 -4.29
N PHE A 86 -2.07 6.06 -4.23
CA PHE A 86 -1.37 5.56 -3.06
C PHE A 86 -0.31 6.56 -2.63
N TYR A 87 -0.13 6.72 -1.33
CA TYR A 87 0.80 7.68 -0.79
C TYR A 87 1.59 7.07 0.36
N LEU A 88 2.91 7.16 0.27
CA LEU A 88 3.87 6.77 1.28
C LEU A 88 4.53 8.01 1.86
N THR A 89 4.26 8.27 3.14
CA THR A 89 4.84 9.38 3.90
C THR A 89 6.33 9.16 4.19
N THR A 90 7.03 10.22 4.63
CA THR A 90 8.42 10.14 5.10
C THR A 90 8.57 9.30 6.37
N LEU A 91 7.71 9.55 7.37
CA LEU A 91 7.74 8.85 8.66
C LEU A 91 7.11 7.46 8.55
N ARG A 92 7.92 6.51 8.08
CA ARG A 92 7.54 5.12 7.90
C ARG A 92 7.90 4.31 9.15
N ASP A 93 6.94 3.57 9.68
CA ASP A 93 7.12 2.74 10.86
C ASP A 93 6.74 1.30 10.54
N ILE A 94 7.76 0.43 10.51
CA ILE A 94 7.59 -0.99 10.21
C ILE A 94 6.72 -1.70 11.26
N ASN A 95 6.66 -1.20 12.49
CA ASN A 95 5.79 -1.78 13.52
C ASN A 95 4.32 -1.48 13.23
N LYS A 96 4.00 -0.27 12.75
CA LYS A 96 2.65 0.06 12.29
C LYS A 96 2.28 -0.80 11.09
N GLU A 97 3.23 -1.00 10.17
CA GLU A 97 3.04 -1.86 9.00
C GLU A 97 2.72 -3.31 9.41
N ILE A 98 3.46 -3.88 10.36
CA ILE A 98 3.28 -5.28 10.77
C ILE A 98 1.99 -5.48 11.60
N LYS A 99 1.72 -4.58 12.56
CA LYS A 99 0.65 -4.75 13.54
C LYS A 99 -0.73 -4.33 13.05
N ASN A 100 -0.82 -3.35 12.15
CA ASN A 100 -2.11 -2.83 11.71
C ASN A 100 -2.71 -3.70 10.59
N LYS A 101 -3.96 -4.12 10.73
CA LYS A 101 -4.67 -4.91 9.69
C LYS A 101 -4.97 -4.10 8.43
N SER A 102 -5.05 -2.76 8.53
CA SER A 102 -5.31 -1.88 7.38
C SER A 102 -4.05 -1.45 6.62
N SER A 103 -2.86 -1.81 7.10
CA SER A 103 -1.60 -1.53 6.40
C SER A 103 -1.46 -2.37 5.13
N PHE A 104 -0.41 -2.14 4.33
CA PHE A 104 -0.15 -2.94 3.14
C PHE A 104 0.16 -4.39 3.49
N TRP A 105 1.00 -4.63 4.50
CA TRP A 105 1.30 -5.96 5.05
C TRP A 105 0.06 -6.60 5.68
N GLY A 106 -0.74 -5.82 6.43
CA GLY A 106 -1.99 -6.28 7.03
C GLY A 106 -2.98 -6.78 5.97
N LYS A 107 -3.13 -6.04 4.88
CA LYS A 107 -3.95 -6.43 3.74
C LYS A 107 -3.39 -7.65 3.02
N ILE A 108 -2.07 -7.76 2.84
CA ILE A 108 -1.41 -8.96 2.30
C ILE A 108 -1.74 -10.18 3.18
N LYS A 109 -1.59 -10.08 4.50
CA LYS A 109 -1.96 -11.16 5.43
C LYS A 109 -3.43 -11.57 5.28
N ALA A 110 -4.33 -10.59 5.23
CA ALA A 110 -5.77 -10.84 5.09
C ALA A 110 -6.15 -11.51 3.75
N SER A 111 -5.31 -11.37 2.73
CA SER A 111 -5.54 -11.99 1.41
C SER A 111 -5.15 -13.47 1.33
N ILE A 112 -4.41 -13.99 2.32
CA ILE A 112 -3.99 -15.38 2.36
C ILE A 112 -5.20 -16.23 2.74
N ASP A 113 -5.72 -16.98 1.77
CA ASP A 113 -6.84 -17.91 1.99
C ASP A 113 -6.32 -19.30 2.38
N TYR A 114 -6.80 -19.78 3.52
CA TYR A 114 -6.52 -21.12 4.06
C TYR A 114 -7.78 -21.78 4.60
N ARG A 115 -8.97 -21.34 4.14
CA ARG A 115 -10.27 -21.89 4.56
C ARG A 115 -10.39 -23.39 4.30
N ASP A 116 -9.78 -23.86 3.21
CA ASP A 116 -9.69 -25.28 2.84
C ASP A 116 -8.91 -26.12 3.88
N LYS A 117 -7.97 -25.51 4.61
CA LYS A 117 -7.09 -26.15 5.60
C LYS A 117 -7.46 -25.87 7.04
N GLU A 118 -8.55 -25.13 7.28
CA GLU A 118 -8.90 -24.63 8.62
C GLU A 118 -9.05 -25.76 9.64
N LYS A 119 -9.64 -26.89 9.22
CA LYS A 119 -9.84 -28.06 10.09
C LYS A 119 -8.52 -28.69 10.51
N ASP A 120 -7.63 -28.91 9.56
CA ASP A 120 -6.32 -29.53 9.80
C ASP A 120 -5.45 -28.65 10.69
N ILE A 121 -5.47 -27.33 10.43
CA ILE A 121 -4.78 -26.34 11.25
C ILE A 121 -5.29 -26.35 12.69
N LYS A 122 -6.61 -26.42 12.91
CA LYS A 122 -7.20 -26.52 14.26
C LYS A 122 -6.74 -27.77 15.00
N GLN A 123 -6.70 -28.92 14.32
CA GLN A 123 -6.23 -30.17 14.91
C GLN A 123 -4.75 -30.10 15.32
N LEU A 124 -3.89 -29.50 14.48
CA LEU A 124 -2.48 -29.31 14.80
C LEU A 124 -2.27 -28.35 15.99
N ILE A 125 -3.08 -27.29 16.09
CA ILE A 125 -3.04 -26.36 17.23
C ILE A 125 -3.46 -27.07 18.52
N GLU A 126 -4.46 -27.96 18.47
CA GLU A 126 -4.87 -28.75 19.64
C GLU A 126 -3.75 -29.70 20.08
N GLN A 127 -3.16 -30.45 19.15
CA GLN A 127 -2.02 -31.31 19.44
C GLN A 127 -0.83 -30.53 20.05
N LEU A 128 -0.56 -29.32 19.54
CA LEU A 128 0.52 -28.48 20.05
C LEU A 128 0.21 -27.91 21.45
N ASN A 129 -1.05 -27.53 21.71
CA ASN A 129 -1.47 -27.13 23.05
C ASN A 129 -1.35 -28.29 24.03
N ASP A 130 -1.79 -29.49 23.65
CA ASP A 130 -1.68 -30.68 24.49
C ASP A 130 -0.20 -30.97 24.81
N LEU A 131 0.70 -30.87 23.83
CA LEU A 131 2.15 -31.06 24.04
C LEU A 131 2.78 -30.01 24.98
N LEU A 132 2.29 -28.77 25.00
CA LEU A 132 2.85 -27.72 25.86
C LEU A 132 2.25 -27.70 27.27
N ILE A 133 0.99 -28.12 27.40
CA ILE A 133 0.20 -28.06 28.64
C ILE A 133 0.28 -29.39 29.40
N ALA A 134 0.26 -30.52 28.69
CA ALA A 134 0.48 -31.83 29.31
C ALA A 134 1.89 -31.90 29.89
N ASP A 135 2.01 -32.52 31.05
CA ASP A 135 3.27 -32.77 31.77
C ASP A 135 4.01 -31.55 32.36
N ASN A 136 3.41 -30.35 32.38
CA ASN A 136 4.01 -29.22 33.10
C ASN A 136 3.38 -29.00 34.49
N VAL A 137 4.16 -29.25 35.54
CA VAL A 137 3.73 -29.10 36.95
C VAL A 137 3.21 -27.70 37.25
N THR A 138 3.92 -26.66 36.79
CA THR A 138 3.54 -25.25 37.02
C THR A 138 2.23 -24.89 36.32
N VAL A 139 2.00 -25.41 35.11
CA VAL A 139 0.76 -25.18 34.37
C VAL A 139 -0.42 -25.86 35.06
N ASN A 140 -0.23 -27.09 35.54
CA ASN A 140 -1.26 -27.83 36.27
C ASN A 140 -1.62 -27.16 37.62
N GLU A 141 -0.63 -26.65 38.36
CA GLU A 141 -0.86 -25.84 39.57
C GLU A 141 -1.60 -24.52 39.28
N LEU A 142 -1.33 -23.89 38.13
CA LEU A 142 -2.07 -22.69 37.73
C LEU A 142 -3.53 -23.03 37.41
N ILE A 143 -3.78 -24.12 36.68
CA ILE A 143 -5.13 -24.59 36.35
C ILE A 143 -5.93 -24.90 37.62
N SER A 144 -5.33 -25.56 38.62
CA SER A 144 -6.04 -25.86 39.87
C SER A 144 -6.45 -24.59 40.60
N LYS A 145 -5.55 -23.59 40.72
CA LYS A 145 -5.86 -22.28 41.31
C LYS A 145 -6.94 -21.52 40.54
N LEU A 146 -6.92 -21.60 39.21
CA LEU A 146 -7.95 -20.97 38.37
C LEU A 146 -9.32 -21.65 38.56
N LYS A 147 -9.37 -22.96 38.76
CA LYS A 147 -10.62 -23.69 39.09
C LYS A 147 -11.18 -23.31 40.47
N GLU A 148 -10.32 -23.03 41.45
CA GLU A 148 -10.76 -22.51 42.75
C GLU A 148 -11.44 -21.13 42.63
N LEU A 149 -10.93 -20.27 41.74
CA LEU A 149 -11.56 -18.97 41.40
C LEU A 149 -12.92 -19.15 40.75
N GLU A 150 -13.08 -20.14 39.86
CA GLU A 150 -14.36 -20.44 39.19
C GLU A 150 -15.49 -20.71 40.19
N HIS A 151 -15.18 -21.47 41.25
CA HIS A 151 -16.10 -21.76 42.34
C HIS A 151 -16.44 -20.53 43.19
N SER A 152 -15.50 -19.59 43.31
CA SER A 152 -15.65 -18.37 44.11
C SER A 152 -16.47 -17.29 43.40
N VAL A 153 -16.47 -17.25 42.06
CA VAL A 153 -17.08 -16.18 41.25
C VAL A 153 -18.42 -16.61 40.59
N ARG A 154 -18.91 -17.82 40.85
CA ARG A 154 -20.13 -18.39 40.20
C ARG A 154 -20.08 -18.32 38.67
N ILE A 155 -18.91 -18.58 38.10
CA ILE A 155 -18.77 -18.72 36.64
C ILE A 155 -19.24 -20.14 36.28
N THR A 156 -19.77 -20.33 35.07
CA THR A 156 -20.14 -21.65 34.56
C THR A 156 -18.97 -22.62 34.66
N PRO A 157 -19.15 -23.85 35.15
CA PRO A 157 -18.09 -24.86 35.20
C PRO A 157 -17.40 -25.05 33.85
N GLU A 158 -16.08 -25.27 33.84
CA GLU A 158 -15.23 -25.45 32.65
C GLU A 158 -15.08 -24.21 31.74
N SER A 159 -15.43 -23.04 32.25
CA SER A 159 -15.27 -21.76 31.55
C SER A 159 -13.83 -21.27 31.49
N ILE A 160 -12.97 -21.70 32.42
CA ILE A 160 -11.57 -21.30 32.46
C ILE A 160 -10.69 -22.42 31.94
N TYR A 161 -10.00 -22.15 30.83
CA TYR A 161 -9.00 -23.04 30.24
C TYR A 161 -7.77 -22.23 29.83
N LEU A 162 -6.61 -22.90 29.82
CA LEU A 162 -5.37 -22.32 29.30
C LEU A 162 -5.21 -22.64 27.83
N GLN A 163 -4.66 -21.68 27.10
CA GLN A 163 -4.44 -21.80 25.67
C GLN A 163 -3.12 -21.12 25.29
N ALA A 164 -2.19 -21.87 24.71
CA ALA A 164 -0.88 -21.35 24.31
C ALA A 164 -0.91 -20.68 22.93
N PHE A 165 -1.71 -21.19 22.00
CA PHE A 165 -1.88 -20.65 20.64
C PHE A 165 -3.34 -20.38 20.32
N SER A 166 -3.62 -19.32 19.56
CA SER A 166 -5.00 -19.00 19.17
C SER A 166 -5.63 -20.12 18.35
N LYS A 167 -6.86 -20.51 18.72
CA LYS A 167 -7.72 -21.42 17.93
C LYS A 167 -8.46 -20.67 16.81
N ARG A 168 -8.44 -19.34 16.84
CA ARG A 168 -9.13 -18.50 15.87
C ARG A 168 -8.28 -18.46 14.61
N SER A 169 -8.78 -19.06 13.55
CA SER A 169 -8.13 -19.15 12.25
C SER A 169 -7.57 -17.80 11.82
N TRP A 170 -8.38 -16.75 11.86
CA TRP A 170 -8.01 -15.39 11.45
C TRP A 170 -6.91 -14.71 12.29
N GLU A 171 -6.55 -15.23 13.47
CA GLU A 171 -5.48 -14.69 14.32
C GLU A 171 -4.12 -15.35 14.03
N LEU A 172 -4.09 -16.47 13.30
CA LEU A 172 -2.85 -17.22 13.06
C LEU A 172 -1.80 -16.44 12.27
N LEU A 173 -2.27 -15.58 11.37
CA LEU A 173 -1.39 -14.74 10.58
C LEU A 173 -1.01 -13.44 11.31
N ASP A 174 -1.62 -13.12 12.45
CA ASP A 174 -1.28 -11.89 13.17
C ASP A 174 0.18 -11.92 13.65
N GLU A 175 0.72 -13.11 13.95
CA GLU A 175 2.13 -13.36 14.30
C GLU A 175 3.07 -13.55 13.10
N LEU A 176 2.56 -13.47 11.86
CA LEU A 176 3.40 -13.57 10.66
C LEU A 176 4.34 -12.35 10.56
N ASN A 177 5.62 -12.60 10.77
CA ASN A 177 6.68 -11.60 10.81
C ASN A 177 7.73 -11.84 9.73
N ILE A 178 8.38 -10.75 9.30
CA ILE A 178 9.49 -10.80 8.35
C ILE A 178 10.80 -10.87 9.14
N TYR A 179 11.61 -11.88 8.87
CA TYR A 179 12.94 -12.05 9.47
C TYR A 179 14.03 -11.88 8.42
N LEU A 180 15.09 -11.16 8.78
CA LEU A 180 16.26 -10.97 7.92
C LEU A 180 17.49 -11.55 8.62
N LYS A 181 18.22 -12.41 7.90
CA LYS A 181 19.51 -12.94 8.33
C LYS A 181 20.56 -11.86 8.21
N THR A 182 21.43 -11.75 9.21
CA THR A 182 22.58 -10.86 9.14
C THR A 182 23.70 -11.52 8.34
N ALA A 183 24.40 -10.76 7.48
CA ALA A 183 25.37 -11.31 6.53
C ALA A 183 26.47 -12.19 7.16
N ASN A 184 26.80 -11.93 8.44
CA ASN A 184 27.90 -12.58 9.16
C ASN A 184 27.44 -13.45 10.34
N SER A 185 26.14 -13.72 10.49
CA SER A 185 25.67 -14.63 11.53
C SER A 185 24.46 -15.44 11.08
N ASN A 186 24.32 -16.66 11.61
CA ASN A 186 23.10 -17.45 11.41
C ASN A 186 21.90 -16.91 12.20
N LEU A 187 22.04 -15.77 12.89
CA LEU A 187 20.96 -15.13 13.61
C LEU A 187 20.05 -14.37 12.64
N ALA A 188 18.81 -14.82 12.55
CA ALA A 188 17.73 -14.10 11.91
C ALA A 188 17.02 -13.22 12.95
N LEU A 189 16.89 -11.93 12.66
CA LEU A 189 16.17 -10.99 13.52
C LEU A 189 14.92 -10.48 12.80
N PRO A 190 13.80 -10.23 13.53
CA PRO A 190 12.64 -9.56 12.97
C PRO A 190 13.05 -8.24 12.34
N ILE A 191 12.44 -7.88 11.20
CA ILE A 191 12.76 -6.66 10.45
C ILE A 191 12.68 -5.40 11.33
N ALA A 192 11.76 -5.37 12.29
CA ALA A 192 11.59 -4.31 13.28
C ALA A 192 12.80 -4.12 14.21
N LYS A 193 13.72 -5.08 14.29
CA LYS A 193 14.96 -4.99 15.06
C LYS A 193 16.17 -4.56 14.22
N HIS A 194 16.01 -4.33 12.92
CA HIS A 194 17.09 -3.80 12.07
C HIS A 194 17.11 -2.28 12.07
N GLY A 195 18.18 -1.67 11.55
CA GLY A 195 18.28 -0.21 11.44
C GLY A 195 17.20 0.40 10.54
N MET A 196 16.91 1.68 10.76
CA MET A 196 15.84 2.42 10.06
C MET A 196 15.94 2.35 8.53
N GLY A 197 17.14 2.37 7.95
CA GLY A 197 17.31 2.21 6.50
C GLY A 197 16.84 0.85 5.98
N THR A 198 17.15 -0.23 6.68
CA THR A 198 16.69 -1.59 6.33
C THR A 198 15.17 -1.71 6.49
N GLN A 199 14.62 -1.13 7.56
CA GLN A 199 13.17 -1.07 7.77
C GLN A 199 12.47 -0.31 6.65
N ASN A 200 13.04 0.83 6.23
CA ASN A 200 12.50 1.65 5.16
C ASN A 200 12.45 0.88 3.82
N ILE A 201 13.54 0.20 3.47
CA ILE A 201 13.61 -0.67 2.27
C ILE A 201 12.53 -1.77 2.34
N ALA A 202 12.36 -2.41 3.52
CA ALA A 202 11.33 -3.43 3.69
C ALA A 202 9.92 -2.89 3.49
N ILE A 203 9.61 -1.68 3.96
CA ILE A 203 8.31 -1.02 3.76
C ILE A 203 8.05 -0.78 2.28
N LEU A 204 9.06 -0.29 1.54
CA LEU A 204 8.95 -0.12 0.08
C LEU A 204 8.72 -1.44 -0.66
N LEU A 205 9.37 -2.52 -0.21
CA LEU A 205 9.16 -3.87 -0.77
C LEU A 205 7.75 -4.41 -0.48
N ILE A 206 7.27 -4.26 0.77
CA ILE A 206 5.90 -4.63 1.16
C ILE A 206 4.89 -3.85 0.32
N PHE A 207 5.11 -2.55 0.15
CA PHE A 207 4.26 -1.71 -0.66
C PHE A 207 4.24 -2.13 -2.12
N ASN A 208 5.41 -2.41 -2.73
CA ASN A 208 5.44 -2.92 -4.10
C ASN A 208 4.70 -4.25 -4.22
N ALA A 209 4.93 -5.19 -3.29
CA ALA A 209 4.23 -6.47 -3.28
C ALA A 209 2.71 -6.29 -3.13
N TYR A 210 2.27 -5.31 -2.34
CA TYR A 210 0.85 -4.97 -2.24
C TYR A 210 0.28 -4.50 -3.59
N LEU A 211 0.99 -3.63 -4.30
CA LEU A 211 0.56 -3.19 -5.63
C LEU A 211 0.51 -4.34 -6.63
N ASP A 212 1.52 -5.20 -6.65
CA ASP A 212 1.60 -6.30 -7.63
C ASP A 212 0.57 -7.42 -7.34
N ILE A 213 0.34 -7.75 -6.06
CA ILE A 213 -0.46 -8.92 -5.65
C ILE A 213 -1.92 -8.56 -5.39
N LEU A 214 -2.18 -7.41 -4.78
CA LEU A 214 -3.51 -7.06 -4.27
C LEU A 214 -4.23 -5.99 -5.08
N LEU A 215 -3.53 -5.02 -5.66
CA LEU A 215 -4.19 -4.00 -6.47
C LEU A 215 -5.08 -4.60 -7.56
N PRO A 216 -4.65 -5.62 -8.34
CA PRO A 216 -5.48 -6.21 -9.39
C PRO A 216 -6.71 -6.96 -8.85
N LYS A 217 -6.71 -7.33 -7.57
CA LYS A 217 -7.83 -8.02 -6.90
C LYS A 217 -8.82 -7.05 -6.27
N ILE A 218 -8.34 -5.89 -5.82
CA ILE A 218 -9.15 -4.88 -5.13
C ILE A 218 -9.81 -3.95 -6.14
N VAL A 219 -9.10 -3.63 -7.21
CA VAL A 219 -9.62 -2.77 -8.26
C VAL A 219 -10.27 -3.68 -9.28
N GLU A 220 -11.61 -3.66 -9.36
CA GLU A 220 -12.42 -4.36 -10.39
C GLU A 220 -12.19 -3.82 -11.81
N ASN A 221 -11.09 -3.10 -12.01
CA ASN A 221 -10.66 -2.50 -13.24
C ASN A 221 -9.23 -2.95 -13.53
N ASP A 222 -9.14 -3.95 -14.38
CA ASP A 222 -7.92 -4.50 -14.98
C ASP A 222 -7.07 -3.46 -15.73
N GLU A 223 -7.67 -2.35 -16.15
CA GLU A 223 -6.98 -1.24 -16.81
C GLU A 223 -6.58 -0.11 -15.84
N ALA A 224 -6.72 -0.32 -14.53
CA ALA A 224 -6.31 0.66 -13.55
C ALA A 224 -4.79 0.82 -13.48
N THR A 225 -4.34 2.07 -13.57
CA THR A 225 -2.94 2.47 -13.45
C THR A 225 -2.76 3.26 -12.16
N PRO A 226 -2.06 2.74 -11.13
CA PRO A 226 -1.92 3.45 -9.88
C PRO A 226 -1.06 4.71 -10.03
N ILE A 227 -1.42 5.75 -9.27
CA ILE A 227 -0.58 6.91 -9.04
C ILE A 227 0.00 6.75 -7.64
N ILE A 228 1.33 6.83 -7.55
CA ILE A 228 2.09 6.52 -6.34
C ILE A 228 2.86 7.77 -5.92
N GLY A 229 2.46 8.38 -4.80
CA GLY A 229 3.23 9.42 -4.13
C GLY A 229 4.19 8.81 -3.11
N ILE A 230 5.48 9.17 -3.16
CA ILE A 230 6.49 8.70 -2.19
C ILE A 230 7.28 9.90 -1.69
N GLU A 231 7.25 10.14 -0.39
CA GLU A 231 8.04 11.20 0.23
C GLU A 231 9.37 10.70 0.75
N GLU A 232 10.45 11.38 0.37
CA GLU A 232 11.82 11.12 0.83
C GLU A 232 12.15 9.62 0.89
N PRO A 233 12.08 8.88 -0.23
CA PRO A 233 12.42 7.46 -0.25
C PRO A 233 13.84 7.16 0.26
N GLU A 234 14.73 8.13 0.25
CA GLU A 234 16.09 8.09 0.78
C GLU A 234 16.20 8.19 2.31
N ALA A 235 15.12 8.51 3.03
CA ALA A 235 15.18 8.82 4.45
C ALA A 235 15.82 7.67 5.25
N HIS A 236 16.82 7.99 6.06
CA HIS A 236 17.62 7.05 6.86
C HIS A 236 18.39 5.98 6.06
N ILE A 237 18.56 6.16 4.74
CA ILE A 237 19.29 5.24 3.85
C ILE A 237 20.66 5.82 3.48
N HIS A 238 21.69 4.99 3.58
CA HIS A 238 23.05 5.36 3.17
C HIS A 238 23.10 5.69 1.66
N PRO A 239 23.87 6.71 1.21
CA PRO A 239 23.94 7.14 -0.20
C PRO A 239 24.07 6.01 -1.24
N GLN A 240 24.93 5.03 -0.96
CA GLN A 240 25.13 3.89 -1.86
C GLN A 240 23.85 3.05 -2.09
N ALA A 241 22.97 2.98 -1.09
CA ALA A 241 21.72 2.23 -1.16
C ALA A 241 20.56 3.06 -1.77
N GLN A 242 20.65 4.40 -1.79
CA GLN A 242 19.61 5.26 -2.35
C GLN A 242 19.37 5.00 -3.85
N ARG A 243 20.43 4.74 -4.63
CA ARG A 243 20.30 4.39 -6.05
C ARG A 243 19.56 3.06 -6.25
N ALA A 244 19.82 2.08 -5.39
CA ALA A 244 19.15 0.78 -5.47
C ALA A 244 17.66 0.90 -5.12
N VAL A 245 17.34 1.69 -4.10
CA VAL A 245 15.97 2.05 -3.71
C VAL A 245 15.25 2.74 -4.85
N PHE A 246 15.88 3.74 -5.48
CA PHE A 246 15.28 4.45 -6.60
C PHE A 246 15.00 3.53 -7.79
N ARG A 247 15.91 2.61 -8.13
CA ARG A 247 15.65 1.60 -9.18
C ARG A 247 14.46 0.72 -8.85
N GLN A 248 14.33 0.29 -7.60
CA GLN A 248 13.18 -0.50 -7.16
C GLN A 248 11.87 0.29 -7.32
N ILE A 249 11.86 1.56 -6.92
CA ILE A 249 10.70 2.46 -7.08
C ILE A 249 10.37 2.68 -8.57
N SER A 250 11.39 2.86 -9.40
CA SER A 250 11.23 3.07 -10.85
C SER A 250 10.55 1.89 -11.54
N ASN A 251 10.84 0.68 -11.06
CA ASN A 251 10.26 -0.57 -11.55
C ASN A 251 8.83 -0.85 -11.04
N MET A 252 8.32 -0.10 -10.06
CA MET A 252 6.94 -0.23 -9.62
C MET A 252 5.98 0.13 -10.77
N ASN A 253 4.91 -0.66 -10.94
CA ASN A 253 3.90 -0.38 -11.96
C ASN A 253 3.13 0.91 -11.62
N GLY A 254 2.83 1.73 -12.63
CA GLY A 254 2.12 3.00 -12.49
C GLY A 254 3.00 4.26 -12.49
N GLN A 255 2.36 5.41 -12.27
CA GLN A 255 2.98 6.73 -12.26
C GLN A 255 3.53 7.05 -10.86
N LYS A 256 4.80 7.44 -10.77
CA LYS A 256 5.45 7.78 -9.49
C LYS A 256 5.63 9.29 -9.39
N ILE A 257 5.25 9.86 -8.25
CA ILE A 257 5.51 11.24 -7.84
C ILE A 257 6.37 11.15 -6.59
N ILE A 258 7.61 11.62 -6.67
CA ILE A 258 8.59 11.46 -5.60
C ILE A 258 9.04 12.84 -5.14
N SER A 259 8.93 13.12 -3.84
CA SER A 259 9.65 14.24 -3.23
C SER A 259 11.01 13.74 -2.73
N THR A 260 12.07 14.49 -3.01
CA THR A 260 13.42 14.10 -2.63
C THR A 260 14.31 15.34 -2.49
N HIS A 261 15.21 15.28 -1.51
CA HIS A 261 16.32 16.21 -1.37
C HIS A 261 17.66 15.56 -1.76
N SER A 262 17.64 14.26 -2.13
CA SER A 262 18.83 13.50 -2.43
C SER A 262 19.38 13.79 -3.83
N PRO A 263 20.62 14.28 -3.96
CA PRO A 263 21.27 14.40 -5.25
C PRO A 263 21.49 13.02 -5.91
N PHE A 264 21.55 11.94 -5.13
CA PHE A 264 21.74 10.57 -5.66
C PHE A 264 20.48 10.01 -6.33
N ILE A 265 19.30 10.51 -5.97
CA ILE A 265 18.04 10.17 -6.63
C ILE A 265 17.84 11.06 -7.85
N VAL A 266 18.08 12.36 -7.69
CA VAL A 266 18.05 13.35 -8.78
C VAL A 266 18.94 12.88 -9.94
N ASP A 267 20.18 12.45 -9.69
CA ASP A 267 21.12 11.91 -10.69
C ASP A 267 20.60 10.70 -11.51
N GLN A 268 19.47 10.10 -11.15
CA GLN A 268 18.91 8.91 -11.82
C GLN A 268 17.73 9.22 -12.75
N VAL A 269 17.21 10.45 -12.79
CA VAL A 269 16.03 10.81 -13.61
C VAL A 269 16.36 11.67 -14.83
N LYS A 270 15.45 11.73 -15.80
CA LYS A 270 15.61 12.58 -16.99
C LYS A 270 15.31 14.03 -16.65
N ILE A 271 15.88 14.94 -17.44
CA ILE A 271 15.71 16.39 -17.22
C ILE A 271 14.26 16.88 -17.26
N TYR A 272 13.41 16.22 -18.05
CA TYR A 272 11.99 16.57 -18.18
C TYR A 272 11.12 16.05 -17.03
N ASP A 273 11.68 15.24 -16.12
CA ASP A 273 10.96 14.67 -14.99
C ASP A 273 11.09 15.53 -13.71
N TYR A 274 11.90 16.59 -13.74
CA TYR A 274 12.12 17.47 -12.59
C TYR A 274 10.99 18.50 -12.41
N LEU A 275 10.55 18.65 -11.17
CA LEU A 275 9.76 19.77 -10.69
C LEU A 275 10.51 20.41 -9.52
N VAL A 276 10.99 21.64 -9.70
CA VAL A 276 11.73 22.38 -8.68
C VAL A 276 10.77 23.34 -7.98
N PHE A 277 10.62 23.16 -6.67
CA PHE A 277 9.88 24.09 -5.82
C PHE A 277 10.87 25.04 -5.16
N ASN A 278 10.74 26.32 -5.46
CA ASN A 278 11.46 27.39 -4.77
C ASN A 278 10.45 28.26 -4.03
N THR A 279 10.77 28.65 -2.80
CA THR A 279 10.12 29.82 -2.22
C THR A 279 10.60 31.03 -3.01
N GLU A 280 9.68 31.81 -3.60
CA GLU A 280 10.04 33.14 -4.11
C GLU A 280 10.73 33.89 -2.97
N MET A 281 12.00 34.27 -3.17
CA MET A 281 12.64 35.23 -2.28
C MET A 281 12.02 36.58 -2.62
N GLU A 282 11.07 37.02 -1.80
CA GLU A 282 10.68 38.44 -1.74
C GLU A 282 11.87 39.31 -1.33
#